data_AF-A0A7V5YS29-F1
#
_entry.id   AF-A0A7V5YS29-F1
#
_cell.length_a   1.000
_cell.length_b   1.000
_cell.length_c   1.000
_cell.angle_alpha   90.00
_cell.angle_beta   90.00
_cell.angle_gamma   90.00
#
_symmetry.space_group_name_H-M   'P 1'
#
loop_
_entity.id
_entity.type
_entity.pdbx_description
1 polymer ?
#
loop_
_entity_poly.entity_id
_entity_poly.type
_entity_poly.pdbx_seq_one_letter_code
_entity_poly.pdbx_strand_id
1 'polypeptide(L)'
;ITDTMRENLEDELTEVKSENAIDRITSQANPRTLERVPAGARFRVRMVLDILCEEDKRLISRLVEGMRLLEDDTLGGGGSRGSGRVRFSNLRLVWRNRNFYATGAAEQELLSGADVATLQAFVNDPAFPAKLTEA
;
A
#
# COMPACT_ATOMS: atom_id res chain seq x y z
N ILE A 1 -7.85 -12.86 9.69
CA ILE A 1 -8.46 -13.89 8.81
C ILE A 1 -9.79 -14.24 9.44
N THR A 2 -10.90 -14.01 8.73
CA THR A 2 -12.24 -14.39 9.24
C THR A 2 -12.42 -15.90 9.16
N ASP A 3 -13.38 -16.46 9.89
CA ASP A 3 -13.57 -17.92 9.91
C ASP A 3 -13.96 -18.48 8.53
N THR A 4 -14.78 -17.75 7.76
CA THR A 4 -15.10 -18.07 6.35
C THR A 4 -13.87 -18.06 5.44
N MET A 5 -12.84 -17.28 5.74
CA MET A 5 -11.59 -17.30 4.97
C MET A 5 -10.80 -18.58 5.24
N ARG A 6 -10.83 -19.11 6.47
CA ARG A 6 -10.10 -20.33 6.83
C ARG A 6 -10.60 -21.56 6.11
N GLU A 7 -11.88 -21.62 5.74
CA GLU A 7 -12.45 -22.73 5.00
C GLU A 7 -11.93 -22.84 3.56
N ASN A 8 -11.39 -21.76 2.99
CA ASN A 8 -10.85 -21.71 1.62
C ASN A 8 -9.32 -21.70 1.57
N LEU A 9 -8.67 -21.80 2.73
CA LEU A 9 -7.21 -21.83 2.86
C LEU A 9 -6.71 -23.27 2.72
N GLU A 10 -5.78 -23.49 1.79
CA GLU A 10 -5.06 -24.77 1.69
C GLU A 10 -3.85 -24.81 2.65
N ASP A 11 -3.30 -23.64 3.01
CA ASP A 11 -2.28 -23.44 4.05
C ASP A 11 -2.72 -22.31 5.01
N GLU A 12 -2.10 -22.18 6.19
CA GLU A 12 -2.54 -21.29 7.27
C GLU A 12 -2.63 -19.79 6.88
N LEU A 13 -1.96 -19.40 5.78
CA LEU A 13 -1.85 -18.01 5.33
C LEU A 13 -2.18 -17.77 3.84
N THR A 14 -2.23 -18.81 3.01
CA THR A 14 -2.38 -18.70 1.54
C THR A 14 -3.47 -19.64 1.00
N GLU A 15 -4.06 -19.24 -0.14
CA GLU A 15 -5.04 -20.06 -0.86
C GLU A 15 -4.51 -20.45 -2.23
N VAL A 16 -4.89 -21.63 -2.71
CA VAL A 16 -4.59 -22.06 -4.08
C VAL A 16 -5.78 -21.74 -4.97
N LYS A 17 -5.54 -20.87 -5.94
CA LYS A 17 -6.50 -20.53 -6.99
C LYS A 17 -6.24 -21.40 -8.22
N SER A 18 -7.23 -22.20 -8.60
CA SER A 18 -7.24 -22.87 -9.89
C SER A 18 -7.69 -21.92 -10.99
N GLU A 19 -7.05 -21.96 -12.15
CA GLU A 19 -7.52 -21.31 -13.37
C GLU A 19 -7.29 -22.21 -14.58
N ASN A 20 -8.00 -21.93 -15.67
CA ASN A 20 -8.00 -22.80 -16.84
C ASN A 20 -7.96 -21.97 -18.12
N ALA A 21 -7.14 -22.38 -19.07
CA ALA A 21 -7.23 -21.90 -20.45
C ALA A 21 -8.02 -22.94 -21.27
N ILE A 22 -9.06 -22.49 -21.97
CA ILE A 22 -9.90 -23.37 -22.79
C ILE A 22 -9.61 -23.08 -24.26
N ASP A 23 -9.26 -24.11 -25.02
CA ASP A 23 -9.14 -24.01 -26.47
C ASP A 23 -10.51 -23.70 -27.09
N ARG A 24 -10.58 -22.64 -27.90
CA ARG A 24 -11.85 -22.14 -28.44
C ARG A 24 -12.45 -23.04 -29.54
N ILE A 25 -11.67 -23.93 -30.12
CA ILE A 25 -12.08 -24.85 -31.20
C ILE A 25 -12.42 -26.21 -30.60
N THR A 26 -11.50 -26.80 -29.84
CA THR A 26 -11.63 -28.17 -29.32
C THR A 26 -12.32 -28.23 -27.98
N SER A 27 -12.53 -27.10 -27.31
CA SER A 27 -13.00 -27.01 -25.92
C SER A 27 -12.13 -27.75 -24.92
N GLN A 28 -10.87 -28.06 -25.28
CA GLN A 28 -9.93 -28.74 -24.39
C GLN A 28 -9.47 -27.80 -23.27
N ALA A 29 -9.48 -28.30 -22.04
CA ALA A 29 -9.00 -27.60 -20.86
C ALA A 29 -7.47 -27.74 -20.70
N ASN A 30 -6.81 -26.67 -20.29
CA ASN A 30 -5.43 -26.64 -19.82
C ASN A 30 -5.37 -25.96 -18.42
N PRO A 31 -5.69 -26.72 -17.35
CA PRO A 31 -5.78 -26.18 -16.01
C PRO A 31 -4.40 -25.94 -15.39
N ARG A 32 -4.32 -24.93 -14.54
CA ARG A 32 -3.15 -24.65 -13.69
C ARG A 32 -3.60 -24.14 -12.34
N THR A 33 -2.75 -24.32 -11.34
CA THR A 33 -2.96 -23.82 -9.98
C THR A 33 -1.93 -22.73 -9.66
N LEU A 34 -2.34 -21.76 -8.86
CA LEU A 34 -1.50 -20.67 -8.38
C LEU A 34 -1.79 -20.42 -6.91
N GLU A 35 -0.75 -20.42 -6.08
CA GLU A 35 -0.85 -19.92 -4.72
C GLU A 35 -0.99 -18.40 -4.71
N ARG A 36 -1.85 -17.87 -3.84
CA ARG A 36 -2.00 -16.42 -3.64
C ARG A 36 -2.39 -16.09 -2.20
N VAL A 37 -2.13 -14.85 -1.83
CA VAL A 37 -2.63 -14.28 -0.58
C VAL A 37 -4.16 -14.14 -0.66
N PRO A 38 -4.93 -14.61 0.33
CA PRO A 38 -6.38 -14.50 0.34
C PRO A 38 -6.82 -13.04 0.41
N ALA A 39 -7.97 -12.75 -0.20
CA ALA A 39 -8.56 -11.41 -0.14
C ALA A 39 -8.81 -10.99 1.32
N GLY A 40 -8.57 -9.72 1.64
CA GLY A 40 -8.75 -9.19 3.00
C GLY A 40 -7.63 -9.49 3.99
N ALA A 41 -6.57 -10.19 3.58
CA ALA A 41 -5.31 -10.20 4.31
C ALA A 41 -4.80 -8.76 4.52
N ARG A 42 -4.12 -8.52 5.65
CA ARG A 42 -3.63 -7.19 6.04
C ARG A 42 -2.14 -7.24 6.27
N PHE A 43 -1.43 -6.28 5.68
CA PHE A 43 0.01 -6.13 5.83
C PHE A 43 0.33 -4.80 6.48
N ARG A 44 1.30 -4.80 7.39
CA ARG A 44 1.86 -3.56 7.93
C ARG A 44 2.97 -3.09 6.98
N VAL A 45 2.74 -1.96 6.34
CA VAL A 45 3.73 -1.32 5.46
C VAL A 45 4.37 -0.13 6.15
N ARG A 46 5.63 0.15 5.81
CA ARG A 46 6.35 1.35 6.22
C ARG A 46 7.13 1.88 5.03
N MET A 47 6.91 3.15 4.72
CA MET A 47 7.67 3.90 3.72
C MET A 47 8.50 4.95 4.45
N VAL A 48 9.72 5.18 3.99
CA VAL A 48 10.61 6.23 4.50
C VAL A 48 11.06 7.03 3.30
N LEU A 49 10.91 8.36 3.40
CA LEU A 49 11.36 9.30 2.40
C LEU A 49 12.35 10.25 3.08
N ASP A 50 13.55 10.33 2.52
CA ASP A 50 14.57 11.26 2.98
C ASP A 50 14.38 12.60 2.28
N ILE A 51 14.46 13.69 3.04
CA ILE A 51 14.40 15.07 2.55
C ILE A 51 15.82 15.61 2.62
N LEU A 52 16.46 15.77 1.47
CA LEU A 52 17.86 16.19 1.36
C LEU A 52 17.97 17.66 0.92
N CYS A 53 16.94 18.18 0.24
CA CYS A 53 16.79 19.59 -0.09
C CYS A 53 15.32 20.03 -0.03
N GLU A 54 15.08 21.34 -0.12
CA GLU A 54 13.73 21.92 -0.01
C GLU A 54 12.76 21.39 -1.08
N GLU A 55 13.27 21.13 -2.29
CA GLU A 55 12.49 20.61 -3.41
C GLU A 55 11.97 19.19 -3.17
N ASP A 56 12.56 18.41 -2.26
CA ASP A 56 12.15 17.04 -1.96
C ASP A 56 10.83 16.99 -1.20
N LYS A 57 10.44 18.08 -0.51
CA LYS A 57 9.18 18.13 0.26
C LYS A 57 7.95 17.83 -0.60
N ARG A 58 8.00 18.14 -1.90
CA ARG A 58 6.93 17.83 -2.87
C ARG A 58 6.82 16.34 -3.24
N LEU A 59 7.87 15.55 -2.99
CA LEU A 59 7.88 14.12 -3.30
C LEU A 59 6.89 13.35 -2.43
N ILE A 60 6.54 13.86 -1.26
CA ILE A 60 5.51 13.27 -0.40
C ILE A 60 4.16 13.29 -1.11
N SER A 61 3.78 14.42 -1.71
CA SER A 61 2.54 14.54 -2.49
C SER A 61 2.55 13.60 -3.70
N ARG A 62 3.70 13.45 -4.37
CA ARG A 62 3.88 12.49 -5.48
C ARG A 62 3.78 11.03 -5.04
N LEU A 63 4.33 10.68 -3.89
CA LEU A 63 4.22 9.35 -3.32
C LEU A 63 2.75 9.00 -3.05
N VAL A 64 2.01 9.93 -2.44
CA VAL A 64 0.59 9.72 -2.12
C VAL A 64 -0.27 9.67 -3.40
N GLU A 65 0.07 10.45 -4.43
CA GLU A 65 -0.52 10.31 -5.76
C GLU A 65 -0.30 8.90 -6.34
N GLY A 66 0.92 8.37 -6.26
CA GLY A 66 1.23 6.99 -6.65
C GLY A 66 0.47 5.95 -5.85
N MET A 67 0.29 6.15 -4.53
CA MET A 67 -0.52 5.26 -3.69
C MET A 67 -1.99 5.23 -4.14
N ARG A 68 -2.56 6.40 -4.49
CA ARG A 68 -3.93 6.49 -4.99
C ARG A 68 -4.09 5.80 -6.35
N LEU A 69 -3.12 5.99 -7.26
CA LEU A 69 -3.10 5.29 -8.55
C LEU A 69 -3.01 3.77 -8.35
N LEU A 70 -2.22 3.31 -7.39
CA LEU A 70 -2.08 1.88 -7.09
C LEU A 70 -3.38 1.25 -6.54
N GLU A 71 -4.23 2.01 -5.83
CA GLU A 71 -5.54 1.52 -5.39
C GLU A 71 -6.51 1.31 -6.57
N ASP A 72 -6.35 2.06 -7.65
CA ASP A 72 -7.10 1.88 -8.91
C ASP A 72 -6.47 0.82 -9.83
N ASP A 73 -5.20 0.46 -9.59
CA ASP A 73 -4.46 -0.58 -10.30
C ASP A 73 -4.24 -1.83 -9.42
N THR A 74 -3.25 -2.64 -9.77
CA THR A 74 -2.98 -3.94 -9.17
C THR A 74 -1.50 -4.09 -8.83
N LEU A 75 -1.22 -4.74 -7.70
CA LEU A 75 0.12 -5.07 -7.24
C LEU A 75 0.42 -6.55 -7.53
N GLY A 76 1.54 -6.80 -8.22
CA GLY A 76 2.01 -8.15 -8.51
C GLY A 76 1.37 -8.78 -9.76
N GLY A 77 1.31 -10.12 -9.80
CA GLY A 77 0.89 -10.88 -10.98
C GLY A 77 -0.62 -11.08 -11.11
N GLY A 78 -1.12 -11.16 -12.34
CA GLY A 78 -2.49 -11.56 -12.63
C GLY A 78 -3.55 -10.48 -12.45
N GLY A 79 -3.16 -9.20 -12.41
CA GLY A 79 -4.06 -8.05 -12.25
C GLY A 79 -5.24 -8.02 -13.22
N SER A 80 -4.98 -8.27 -14.50
CA SER A 80 -6.02 -8.36 -15.54
C SER A 80 -7.04 -9.49 -15.34
N ARG A 81 -6.74 -10.45 -14.45
CA ARG A 81 -7.61 -11.58 -14.07
C ARG A 81 -8.14 -11.44 -12.63
N GLY A 82 -8.09 -10.23 -12.06
CA GLY A 82 -8.68 -9.89 -10.78
C GLY A 82 -7.80 -10.10 -9.54
N SER A 83 -6.49 -10.36 -9.71
CA SER A 83 -5.55 -10.43 -8.58
C SER A 83 -4.98 -9.05 -8.22
N GLY A 84 -4.40 -8.93 -7.02
CA GLY A 84 -3.51 -7.82 -6.69
C GLY A 84 -4.16 -6.48 -6.34
N ARG A 85 -5.49 -6.38 -6.23
CA ARG A 85 -6.12 -5.16 -5.71
C ARG A 85 -5.71 -4.91 -4.26
N VAL A 86 -5.28 -3.69 -3.97
CA VAL A 86 -4.85 -3.27 -2.63
C VAL A 86 -5.64 -2.06 -2.16
N ARG A 87 -5.65 -1.84 -0.84
CA ARG A 87 -6.18 -0.63 -0.21
C ARG A 87 -5.28 -0.27 0.97
N PHE A 88 -4.93 1.00 1.07
CA PHE A 88 -4.23 1.54 2.24
C PHE A 88 -5.26 2.06 3.26
N SER A 89 -4.99 1.81 4.53
CA SER A 89 -5.85 2.27 5.62
C SER A 89 -5.02 2.46 6.88
N ASN A 90 -5.52 3.27 7.81
CA ASN A 90 -4.86 3.55 9.09
C ASN A 90 -3.43 4.09 8.89
N LEU A 91 -3.27 5.01 7.92
CA LEU A 91 -2.01 5.63 7.59
C LEU A 91 -1.59 6.63 8.67
N ARG A 92 -0.29 6.62 8.96
CA ARG A 92 0.36 7.52 9.91
C ARG A 92 1.52 8.21 9.22
N LEU A 93 1.53 9.54 9.25
CA LEU A 93 2.62 10.36 8.73
C LEU A 93 3.38 10.97 9.90
N VAL A 94 4.69 10.75 9.92
CA VAL A 94 5.57 11.19 10.98
C VAL A 94 6.76 11.91 10.37
N TRP A 95 7.11 13.05 10.96
CA TRP A 95 8.33 13.79 10.66
C TRP A 95 9.40 13.51 11.71
N ARG A 96 10.59 13.14 11.24
CA ARG A 96 11.78 12.88 12.06
C ARG A 96 12.87 13.82 11.58
N ASN A 97 12.90 15.01 12.16
CA ASN A 97 13.92 16.02 11.86
C ASN A 97 15.29 15.65 12.46
N ARG A 98 16.27 16.53 12.26
CA ARG A 98 17.62 16.35 12.80
C ARG A 98 17.63 16.12 14.31
N ASN A 99 16.86 16.89 15.09
CA ASN A 99 16.83 16.76 16.54
C ASN A 99 16.33 15.39 17.02
N PHE A 100 15.38 14.76 16.32
CA PHE A 100 14.96 13.39 16.63
C PHE A 100 16.17 12.43 16.70
N TYR A 101 17.08 12.52 15.74
CA TYR A 101 18.26 11.66 15.67
C TYR A 101 19.44 12.17 16.50
N ALA A 102 19.64 13.49 16.59
CA ALA A 102 20.81 14.09 17.24
C ALA A 102 20.67 14.19 18.77
N THR A 103 19.47 14.44 19.28
CA THR A 103 19.24 14.69 20.72
C THR A 103 18.30 13.67 21.37
N GLY A 104 17.68 12.79 20.56
CA GLY A 104 16.65 11.85 21.05
C GLY A 104 15.31 12.53 21.33
N ALA A 105 15.04 13.68 20.71
CA ALA A 105 13.73 14.31 20.76
C ALA A 105 12.64 13.38 20.21
N ALA A 106 11.38 13.61 20.60
CA ALA A 106 10.26 12.81 20.13
C ALA A 106 10.00 13.00 18.62
N GLU A 107 9.49 11.96 17.96
CA GLU A 107 9.04 12.08 16.56
C GLU A 107 7.78 12.95 16.48
N GLN A 108 7.68 13.78 15.44
CA GLN A 108 6.53 14.65 15.25
C GLN A 108 5.47 13.93 14.42
N GLU A 109 4.36 13.53 15.06
CA GLU A 109 3.21 12.98 14.35
C GLU A 109 2.45 14.11 13.64
N LEU A 110 2.32 14.00 12.31
CA LEU A 110 1.65 15.00 11.48
C LEU A 110 0.21 14.59 11.14
N LEU A 111 -0.03 13.27 11.00
CA LEU A 111 -1.32 12.69 10.66
C LEU A 111 -1.38 11.25 11.18
N SER A 112 -2.56 10.81 11.62
CA SER A 112 -2.77 9.45 12.13
C SER A 112 -4.17 8.95 11.81
N GLY A 113 -4.30 7.64 11.60
CA GLY A 113 -5.59 7.01 11.32
C GLY A 113 -6.21 7.37 9.97
N ALA A 114 -5.44 7.92 9.02
CA ALA A 114 -5.97 8.44 7.76
C ALA A 114 -6.14 7.36 6.69
N ASP A 115 -7.05 7.60 5.73
CA ASP A 115 -7.07 6.92 4.44
C ASP A 115 -6.24 7.71 3.41
N VAL A 116 -6.10 7.16 2.19
CA VAL A 116 -5.31 7.78 1.11
C VAL A 116 -5.87 9.15 0.73
N ALA A 117 -7.19 9.29 0.66
CA ALA A 117 -7.83 10.56 0.30
C ALA A 117 -7.55 11.67 1.31
N THR A 118 -7.68 11.37 2.61
CA THR A 118 -7.38 12.29 3.70
C THR A 118 -5.90 12.66 3.73
N LEU A 119 -5.01 11.67 3.59
CA LEU A 119 -3.57 11.92 3.50
C LEU A 119 -3.24 12.78 2.27
N GLN A 120 -3.86 12.51 1.11
CA GLN A 120 -3.63 13.28 -0.12
C GLN A 120 -4.06 14.74 0.03
N ALA A 121 -5.23 15.00 0.62
CA ALA A 121 -5.69 16.35 0.91
C ALA A 121 -4.71 17.07 1.85
N PHE A 122 -4.23 16.38 2.88
CA PHE A 122 -3.28 16.94 3.85
C PHE A 122 -1.94 17.34 3.23
N VAL A 123 -1.35 16.48 2.38
CA VAL A 123 -0.03 16.74 1.78
C VAL A 123 -0.08 17.68 0.56
N ASN A 124 -1.27 17.92 0.01
CA ASN A 124 -1.47 18.88 -1.08
C ASN A 124 -1.78 20.30 -0.56
N ASP A 125 -1.98 20.47 0.75
CA ASP A 125 -2.11 21.79 1.35
C ASP A 125 -0.83 22.61 1.13
N PRO A 126 -0.89 23.84 0.58
CA PRO A 126 0.29 24.69 0.38
C PRO A 126 1.10 24.98 1.66
N ALA A 127 0.49 24.88 2.84
CA ALA A 127 1.15 25.04 4.13
C ALA A 127 1.84 23.76 4.63
N PHE A 128 1.65 22.61 3.98
CA PHE A 128 2.26 21.34 4.38
C PHE A 128 3.80 21.37 4.39
N PRO A 129 4.51 21.90 3.38
CA PRO A 129 5.98 21.93 3.40
C PRO A 129 6.58 22.68 4.59
N ALA A 130 5.86 23.69 5.11
CA ALA A 130 6.26 24.44 6.30
C ALA A 130 6.18 23.62 7.60
N LYS A 131 5.52 22.45 7.57
CA LYS A 131 5.50 21.50 8.70
C LYS A 131 6.74 20.61 8.75
N LEU A 132 7.54 20.60 7.68
CA LEU A 132 8.77 19.81 7.52
C LEU A 132 9.99 20.70 7.72
N THR A 133 10.06 21.39 8.86
CA THR A 133 11.18 22.27 9.18
C THR A 133 12.29 21.52 9.88
N GLU A 134 13.52 21.95 9.61
CA GLU A 134 14.64 21.70 10.50
C GLU A 134 14.46 22.59 11.72
N ALA A 135 14.31 21.96 12.89
CA ALA A 135 14.55 22.58 14.17
C ALA A 135 15.79 21.93 14.76
#